data_AF-A0A9E0WHJ5-F1
#
_entry.id   AF-A0A9E0WHJ5-F1
#
_cell.length_a   1.000
_cell.length_b   1.000
_cell.length_c   1.000
_cell.angle_alpha   90.00
_cell.angle_beta   90.00
_cell.angle_gamma   90.00
#
_symmetry.space_group_name_H-M   'P 1'
#
loop_
_entity.id
_entity.type
_entity.pdbx_description
1 polymer ?
#
loop_
_entity_poly.entity_id
_entity_poly.type
_entity_poly.pdbx_seq_one_letter_code
_entity_poly.pdbx_strand_id
1 'polypeptide(L)'
;VKLSDGYLLDPSVSAEVINYRPFFILGEISRPGEYPYASGLTVLNAVAAAGGFSYRANKKAVFIKAFEGEKEVAYQLNAQVMVQPGDTIRIGERIF
;
A
#
# COMPACT_ATOMS: atom_id res chain seq x y z
N VAL A 1 -53.29 -17.29 23.59
CA VAL A 1 -52.58 -16.01 23.74
C VAL A 1 -51.36 -16.04 22.84
N LYS A 2 -51.33 -15.10 21.90
CA LYS A 2 -50.27 -14.81 20.93
C LYS A 2 -49.07 -14.19 21.65
N LEU A 3 -47.86 -14.38 21.12
CA LEU A 3 -46.78 -13.38 21.08
C LEU A 3 -45.85 -13.77 19.94
N SER A 4 -46.03 -13.06 18.83
CA SER A 4 -45.11 -12.93 17.72
C SER A 4 -44.02 -11.91 18.07
N ASP A 5 -42.97 -11.91 17.24
CA ASP A 5 -42.11 -10.77 16.91
C ASP A 5 -40.80 -10.53 17.67
N GLY A 6 -39.76 -10.34 16.87
CA GLY A 6 -38.39 -9.98 17.25
C GLY A 6 -37.45 -11.08 16.76
N TYR A 7 -36.75 -10.97 15.63
CA TYR A 7 -35.93 -9.84 15.23
C TYR A 7 -35.89 -9.67 13.70
N LEU A 8 -36.24 -8.44 13.29
CA LEU A 8 -35.75 -7.62 12.16
C LEU A 8 -35.11 -8.39 10.99
N LEU A 9 -35.81 -8.58 9.86
CA LEU A 9 -35.96 -7.62 8.76
C LEU A 9 -34.62 -7.06 8.26
N ASP A 10 -34.17 -7.70 7.18
CA ASP A 10 -33.32 -7.14 6.11
C ASP A 10 -31.99 -6.55 6.58
N PRO A 11 -30.88 -7.32 6.60
CA PRO A 11 -29.57 -6.72 6.76
C PRO A 11 -29.33 -5.87 5.51
N SER A 12 -29.59 -4.56 5.62
CA SER A 12 -29.06 -3.59 4.68
C SER A 12 -27.55 -3.55 4.89
N VAL A 13 -26.84 -4.44 4.21
CA VAL A 13 -25.39 -4.43 4.16
C VAL A 13 -25.00 -3.35 3.16
N SER A 14 -24.92 -2.11 3.62
CA SER A 14 -24.14 -1.09 2.93
C SER A 14 -22.67 -1.43 3.14
N ALA A 15 -22.07 -2.19 2.22
CA ALA A 15 -20.63 -2.25 2.12
C ALA A 15 -20.14 -0.91 1.54
N GLU A 16 -20.03 0.11 2.39
CA GLU A 16 -19.07 1.18 2.12
C GLU A 16 -17.70 0.50 2.03
N VAL A 17 -16.82 0.87 1.10
CA VAL A 17 -15.49 0.23 1.01
C VAL A 17 -14.72 0.62 2.27
N ILE A 18 -14.83 -0.19 3.33
CA ILE A 18 -14.21 0.07 4.63
C ILE A 18 -12.71 -0.22 4.51
N ASN A 19 -11.97 0.78 3.99
CA ASN A 19 -10.52 0.91 3.91
C ASN A 19 -9.76 -0.25 3.22
N TYR A 20 -9.13 0.06 2.08
CA TYR A 20 -8.10 -0.81 1.51
C TYR A 20 -7.00 -1.09 2.54
N ARG A 21 -6.36 -2.27 2.45
CA ARG A 21 -5.18 -2.55 3.26
C ARG A 21 -4.13 -1.47 3.03
N PRO A 22 -3.50 -0.95 4.09
CA PRO A 22 -2.41 0.01 3.96
C PRO A 22 -1.22 -0.64 3.24
N PHE A 23 -0.31 0.18 2.74
CA PHE A 23 0.98 -0.28 2.21
C PHE A 23 2.10 0.22 3.12
N PHE A 24 3.26 -0.43 3.03
CA PHE A 24 4.45 -0.07 3.79
C PHE A 24 5.53 0.44 2.84
N ILE A 25 6.28 1.46 3.26
CA ILE A 25 7.46 1.95 2.54
C ILE A 25 8.65 2.11 3.48
N LEU A 26 9.81 1.57 3.09
CA LEU A 26 11.02 1.55 3.90
C LEU A 26 12.31 1.66 3.07
N GLY A 27 13.45 1.71 3.77
CA GLY A 27 14.77 1.87 3.18
C GLY A 27 15.15 3.34 3.01
N GLU A 28 15.73 3.69 1.86
CA GLU A 28 16.23 5.04 1.57
C GLU A 28 15.11 6.04 1.20
N ILE A 29 14.25 6.29 2.19
CA ILE A 29 13.08 7.18 2.12
C ILE A 29 13.11 8.16 3.30
N SER A 30 12.49 9.34 3.14
CA SER A 30 12.49 10.39 4.17
C SER A 30 11.69 10.01 5.42
N ARG A 31 10.47 9.47 5.24
CA ARG A 31 9.59 9.04 6.33
C ARG A 31 9.13 7.59 6.11
N PRO A 32 9.90 6.58 6.52
CA PRO A 32 9.48 5.19 6.42
C PRO A 32 8.29 4.92 7.33
N GLY A 33 7.42 4.00 6.93
CA GLY A 33 6.25 3.62 7.73
C GLY A 33 5.09 3.07 6.90
N GLU A 34 3.95 3.02 7.57
CA GLU A 34 2.66 2.61 7.01
C GLU A 34 1.90 3.81 6.44
N TYR A 35 1.27 3.62 5.29
CA TYR A 35 0.50 4.66 4.60
C TYR A 35 -0.83 4.09 4.09
N PRO A 36 -1.91 4.89 4.11
CA PRO A 36 -3.19 4.47 3.55
C PRO A 36 -3.06 4.27 2.03
N TYR A 37 -3.67 3.20 1.53
CA TYR A 37 -3.72 2.95 0.10
C TYR A 37 -4.81 3.82 -0.57
N ALA A 38 -4.50 4.32 -1.76
CA ALA A 38 -5.45 4.99 -2.64
C ALA A 38 -5.50 4.28 -4.00
N SER A 39 -6.67 4.26 -4.64
CA SER A 39 -6.80 3.64 -5.97
C SER A 39 -5.89 4.32 -6.99
N GLY A 40 -5.20 3.52 -7.82
CA GLY A 40 -4.24 4.02 -8.80
C GLY A 40 -2.92 4.52 -8.20
N LEU A 41 -2.60 4.16 -6.96
CA LEU A 41 -1.34 4.54 -6.33
C LEU A 41 -0.14 3.95 -7.07
N THR A 42 0.82 4.82 -7.41
CA THR A 42 2.10 4.43 -7.99
C THR A 42 3.22 4.54 -6.96
N VAL A 43 4.33 3.85 -7.19
CA VAL A 43 5.51 3.92 -6.32
C VAL A 43 6.01 5.37 -6.16
N LEU A 44 6.00 6.18 -7.22
CA LEU A 44 6.44 7.57 -7.13
C LEU A 44 5.52 8.42 -6.26
N ASN A 45 4.20 8.20 -6.34
CA ASN A 45 3.23 8.89 -5.49
C ASN A 45 3.39 8.45 -4.02
N ALA A 46 3.62 7.15 -3.78
CA ALA A 46 3.92 6.62 -2.45
C ALA A 46 5.18 7.25 -1.86
N VAL A 47 6.25 7.37 -2.66
CA VAL A 47 7.49 8.06 -2.26
C VAL A 47 7.23 9.53 -1.92
N ALA A 48 6.44 10.23 -2.72
CA ALA A 48 6.10 11.64 -2.46
C ALA A 48 5.32 11.80 -1.14
N ALA A 49 4.34 10.93 -0.89
CA ALA A 49 3.61 10.88 0.39
C ALA A 49 4.56 10.62 1.58
N ALA A 50 5.56 9.77 1.38
CA ALA A 50 6.60 9.47 2.35
C ALA A 50 7.69 10.55 2.49
N GLY A 51 7.50 11.74 1.90
CA GLY A 51 8.42 12.87 2.05
C GLY A 51 9.62 12.82 1.11
N GLY A 52 9.56 11.99 0.07
CA GLY A 52 10.60 11.86 -0.95
C GLY A 52 11.71 10.89 -0.58
N PHE A 53 12.59 10.65 -1.56
CA PHE A 53 13.78 9.83 -1.41
C PHE A 53 14.78 10.45 -0.41
N SER A 54 15.52 9.60 0.30
CA SER A 54 16.72 10.05 1.00
C SER A 54 17.81 10.47 -0.01
N TYR A 55 18.87 11.14 0.46
CA TYR A 55 20.02 11.50 -0.36
C TYR A 55 20.78 10.28 -0.92
N ARG A 56 20.72 9.13 -0.23
CA ARG A 56 21.46 7.92 -0.61
C ARG A 56 20.62 6.94 -1.44
N ALA A 57 19.37 7.28 -1.75
CA ALA A 57 18.46 6.42 -2.47
C ALA A 57 18.94 6.04 -3.88
N ASN A 58 18.78 4.76 -4.23
CA ASN A 58 18.84 4.29 -5.59
C ASN A 58 17.53 4.62 -6.33
N LYS A 59 17.60 5.58 -7.25
CA LYS A 59 16.44 6.01 -8.07
C LYS A 59 16.28 5.22 -9.37
N LYS A 60 16.97 4.08 -9.53
CA LYS A 60 16.85 3.22 -10.73
C LYS A 60 15.95 2.03 -10.50
N ALA A 61 15.90 1.52 -9.27
CA ALA A 61 15.17 0.30 -8.93
C ALA A 61 14.40 0.48 -7.63
N VAL A 62 13.24 -0.15 -7.57
CA VAL A 62 12.43 -0.33 -6.37
C VAL A 62 12.19 -1.81 -6.16
N PHE A 63 12.13 -2.22 -4.91
CA PHE A 63 11.84 -3.59 -4.54
C PHE A 63 10.44 -3.65 -3.93
N ILE A 64 9.60 -4.55 -4.41
CA ILE A 64 8.22 -4.70 -3.93
C ILE A 64 8.03 -6.14 -3.49
N LYS A 65 7.60 -6.32 -2.26
CA LYS A 65 7.05 -7.58 -1.76
C LYS A 65 5.54 -7.45 -1.74
N ALA A 66 4.88 -8.19 -2.63
CA ALA A 66 3.42 -8.25 -2.67
C ALA A 66 2.88 -8.89 -1.39
N PHE A 67 1.67 -8.52 -0.97
CA PHE A 67 1.04 -9.07 0.24
C PHE A 67 0.96 -10.60 0.24
N GLU A 68 0.57 -11.19 -0.90
CA GLU A 68 0.48 -12.65 -1.08
C GLU A 68 1.78 -13.26 -1.61
N GLY A 69 2.79 -12.43 -1.87
CA GLY A 69 4.07 -12.83 -2.43
C GLY A 69 5.08 -13.24 -1.36
N GLU A 70 5.72 -14.39 -1.55
CA GLU A 70 6.80 -14.81 -0.65
C GLU A 70 8.09 -14.03 -0.90
N LYS A 71 8.34 -13.65 -2.15
CA LYS A 71 9.59 -13.03 -2.60
C LYS A 71 9.40 -11.56 -2.91
N GLU A 72 10.47 -10.81 -2.65
CA GLU A 72 10.60 -9.44 -3.08
C GLU A 72 11.09 -9.40 -4.54
N VAL A 73 10.44 -8.59 -5.36
CA VAL A 73 10.71 -8.45 -6.79
C VAL A 73 11.25 -7.06 -7.07
N ALA A 74 12.32 -6.98 -7.86
CA ALA A 74 12.89 -5.72 -8.31
C ALA A 74 12.19 -5.21 -9.58
N TYR A 75 11.77 -3.96 -9.55
CA TYR A 75 11.20 -3.24 -10.68
C TYR A 75 12.07 -2.03 -11.03
N GLN A 76 12.13 -1.68 -12.31
CA GLN A 76 12.68 -0.39 -12.70
C GLN A 76 11.79 0.73 -12.16
N LEU A 77 12.39 1.68 -11.45
CA LEU A 77 11.63 2.80 -10.90
C LEU A 77 11.16 3.72 -12.03
N ASN A 78 9.86 3.73 -12.29
CA ASN A 78 9.20 4.61 -13.25
C ASN A 78 7.78 4.95 -12.77
N ALA A 79 7.08 5.83 -13.50
CA ALA A 79 5.75 6.30 -13.13
C ALA A 79 4.62 5.27 -13.31
N GLN A 80 4.90 4.10 -13.89
CA GLN A 80 3.92 3.06 -14.22
C GLN A 80 3.88 1.93 -13.20
N VAL A 81 4.85 1.85 -12.28
CA VAL A 81 4.86 0.82 -11.24
C VAL A 81 3.75 1.10 -10.24
N MET A 82 2.70 0.29 -10.31
CA MET A 82 1.55 0.37 -9.40
C MET A 82 1.86 -0.33 -8.08
N VAL A 83 1.32 0.23 -7.01
CA VAL A 83 1.30 -0.37 -5.67
C VAL A 83 -0.05 -1.05 -5.51
N GLN A 84 -0.09 -2.19 -4.81
CA GLN A 84 -1.33 -2.86 -4.43
C GLN A 84 -1.56 -2.75 -2.91
N PRO A 85 -2.81 -2.88 -2.45
CA PRO A 85 -3.11 -2.93 -1.02
C PRO A 85 -2.30 -4.03 -0.30
N GLY A 86 -1.64 -3.67 0.80
CA GLY A 86 -0.82 -4.60 1.58
C GLY A 86 0.63 -4.77 1.10
N ASP A 87 1.03 -4.13 -0.01
CA ASP A 87 2.40 -4.21 -0.50
C ASP A 87 3.41 -3.60 0.47
N THR A 88 4.62 -4.16 0.45
CA THR A 88 5.80 -3.57 1.09
C THR A 88 6.77 -3.10 0.03
N ILE A 89 7.03 -1.79 0.00
CA ILE A 89 7.93 -1.10 -0.92
C ILE A 89 9.25 -0.83 -0.21
N ARG A 90 10.37 -1.24 -0.80
CA ARG A 90 11.71 -0.97 -0.28
C ARG A 90 12.54 -0.20 -1.29
N ILE A 91 13.06 0.94 -0.86
CA ILE A 91 14.02 1.75 -1.63
C ILE A 91 15.43 1.36 -1.21
N GLY A 92 16.23 0.85 -2.15
CA GLY A 92 17.61 0.48 -1.88
C GLY A 92 18.55 1.68 -1.82
N GLU A 93 19.73 1.48 -1.22
CA GLU A 93 20.84 2.44 -1.25
C GLU A 93 21.57 2.40 -2.61
N ARG A 94 22.12 3.55 -3.01
CA ARG A 94 22.98 3.66 -4.18
C ARG A 94 24.32 2.98 -3.88
N ILE A 95 24.54 1.84 -4.51
CA ILE A 95 25.85 1.19 -4.55
C ILE A 95 26.72 1.98 -5.55
N PHE A 96 27.89 2.41 -5.10
CA PHE A 96 28.87 3.22 -5.82
C PHE A 96 29.83 2.35 -6.65
#